data_AF-A0AA37TE66-F1
#
_entry.id   AF-A0AA37TE66-F1
#
_cell.length_a   1.000
_cell.length_b   1.000
_cell.length_c   1.000
_cell.angle_alpha   90.00
_cell.angle_beta   90.00
_cell.angle_gamma   90.00
#
_symmetry.space_group_name_H-M   'P 1'
#
loop_
_entity.id
_entity.type
_entity.pdbx_description
1 polymer ?
#
loop_
_entity_poly.entity_id
_entity_poly.type
_entity_poly.pdbx_seq_one_letter_code
_entity_poly.pdbx_strand_id
1 'polypeptide(L)' 'MRRPGTLVGDQAVYAGQRLIGHTRSSAGGVTAFRADGTVLGSYPSRKAAMNAISALSIGGEAGGVPTT' A
#
# COMPACT_ATOMS: atom_id res chain seq x y z
N MET A 1 -6.09 15.75 24.15
CA MET A 1 -6.73 14.53 23.61
C MET A 1 -6.45 14.45 22.12
N ARG A 2 -5.62 13.51 21.63
CA ARG A 2 -5.35 13.34 20.18
C ARG A 2 -6.19 12.16 19.67
N ARG A 3 -6.96 12.35 18.60
CA ARG A 3 -7.78 11.29 17.99
C ARG A 3 -6.85 10.18 17.45
N PRO A 4 -7.17 8.90 17.67
CA PRO A 4 -6.51 7.79 16.97
C PRO A 4 -7.05 7.77 15.54
N GLY A 5 -6.42 8.52 14.66
CA GLY A 5 -6.79 8.55 13.26
C GLY A 5 -5.59 9.06 12.48
N THR A 6 -4.99 8.15 11.70
CA THR A 6 -4.03 8.42 10.63
C THR A 6 -3.03 9.54 10.93
N LEU A 7 -1.83 9.17 11.42
CA LEU A 7 -0.69 10.09 11.52
C LEU A 7 -0.61 10.94 10.24
N VAL A 8 -0.60 12.27 10.41
CA VAL A 8 -0.58 13.25 9.31
C VAL A 8 0.52 12.85 8.32
N GLY A 9 0.15 12.31 7.16
CA GLY A 9 1.08 11.81 6.14
C GLY A 9 0.93 10.34 5.73
N ASP A 10 0.03 9.59 6.39
CA ASP A 10 -0.30 8.23 5.97
C ASP A 10 -1.45 8.21 4.94
N GLN A 11 -1.25 7.51 3.82
CA GLN A 11 -2.25 7.36 2.77
C GLN A 11 -2.54 5.89 2.49
N ALA A 12 -3.78 5.49 2.76
CA ALA A 12 -4.33 4.18 2.45
C ALA A 12 -4.63 4.02 0.94
N VAL A 13 -4.39 2.82 0.42
CA VAL A 13 -4.62 2.41 -0.96
C VAL A 13 -5.62 1.26 -0.98
N TYR A 14 -6.68 1.43 -1.76
CA TYR A 14 -7.77 0.46 -1.87
C TYR A 14 -7.90 -0.04 -3.31
N ALA A 15 -8.20 -1.34 -3.45
CA ALA A 15 -8.70 -1.92 -4.70
C ALA A 15 -10.21 -2.17 -4.54
N GLY A 16 -11.01 -1.28 -5.13
CA GLY A 16 -12.45 -1.24 -4.85
C GLY A 16 -12.71 -0.94 -3.38
N GLN A 17 -13.34 -1.87 -2.65
CA GLN A 17 -13.59 -1.75 -1.21
C GLN A 17 -12.52 -2.40 -0.33
N ARG A 18 -11.52 -3.09 -0.91
CA ARG A 18 -10.50 -3.82 -0.15
C ARG A 18 -9.26 -2.96 0.08
N LEU A 19 -8.85 -2.80 1.34
CA LEU A 19 -7.53 -2.22 1.66
C LEU A 19 -6.43 -3.17 1.18
N ILE A 20 -5.53 -2.69 0.34
CA ILE A 20 -4.40 -3.46 -0.18
C ILE A 20 -3.06 -3.02 0.42
N GLY A 21 -3.00 -1.79 0.92
CA GLY A 21 -1.84 -1.26 1.62
C GLY A 21 -1.99 0.19 2.02
N HIS A 22 -0.95 0.74 2.62
CA HIS A 22 -0.86 2.14 2.96
C HIS A 22 0.57 2.64 2.84
N THR A 23 0.74 3.95 2.70
CA THR A 23 2.04 4.59 2.56
C THR A 23 2.24 5.60 3.68
N ARG A 24 3.42 5.59 4.30
CA ARG A 24 3.81 6.57 5.32
C ARG A 24 4.91 7.47 4.78
N SER A 25 4.65 8.77 4.74
CA SER A 25 5.70 9.76 4.45
C SER A 25 6.60 9.96 5.66
N SER A 26 7.92 9.92 5.43
CA SER A 26 8.97 10.21 6.41
C SER A 26 9.93 11.26 5.83
N ALA A 27 10.77 11.88 6.68
CA ALA A 27 11.58 13.06 6.35
C ALA A 27 12.54 12.90 5.14
N GLY A 28 12.77 11.67 4.66
CA GLY A 28 13.59 11.38 3.48
C GLY A 28 12.95 10.45 2.44
N GLY A 29 11.65 10.15 2.52
CA GLY A 29 11.01 9.24 1.57
C GLY A 29 9.62 8.76 1.98
N VAL A 30 9.10 7.76 1.25
CA VAL A 30 7.78 7.16 1.51
C VAL A 30 7.92 5.66 1.68
N THR A 31 7.56 5.15 2.85
CA THR A 31 7.54 3.71 3.11
C THR A 31 6.18 3.14 2.75
N ALA A 32 6.16 2.06 1.96
CA ALA A 32 4.94 1.34 1.63
C ALA A 32 4.75 0.14 2.57
N PHE A 33 3.52 -0.10 2.95
CA PHE A 33 3.09 -1.20 3.80
C PHE A 33 1.95 -1.95 3.11
N ARG A 34 1.90 -3.26 3.25
CA ARG A 34 0.71 -4.05 2.90
C ARG A 34 -0.42 -3.79 3.89
N ALA A 35 -1.61 -4.23 3.53
CA ALA A 35 -2.77 -4.21 4.42
C ALA A 35 -2.54 -4.99 5.74
N ASP A 36 -1.69 -6.03 5.75
CA ASP A 36 -1.33 -6.78 6.95
C ASP A 36 -0.26 -6.09 7.82
N GLY A 37 0.31 -4.97 7.35
CA GLY A 37 1.37 -4.23 8.06
C GLY A 37 2.79 -4.60 7.67
N THR A 38 3.00 -5.62 6.82
CA THR A 38 4.32 -5.93 6.26
C THR A 38 4.88 -4.75 5.47
N VAL A 39 6.14 -4.39 5.75
CA VAL A 39 6.88 -3.37 5.00
C VAL A 39 7.23 -3.92 3.62
N LEU A 40 6.79 -3.21 2.58
CA LEU A 40 7.11 -3.55 1.19
C LEU A 40 8.43 -2.95 0.74
N GLY A 41 8.75 -1.77 1.27
CA GLY A 41 9.96 -1.06 0.94
C GLY A 41 9.85 0.43 1.16
N SER A 42 10.98 1.12 1.02
CA SER A 42 11.05 2.58 1.03
C SER A 42 11.26 3.09 -0.39
N TYR A 43 10.49 4.10 -0.76
CA TYR A 43 10.43 4.66 -2.09
C TYR A 43 10.76 6.16 -2.05
N PRO A 44 11.33 6.70 -3.14
CA PRO A 44 11.66 8.12 -3.21
C PRO A 44 10.42 9.01 -3.24
N SER A 45 9.27 8.49 -3.70
CA SER A 45 8.04 9.25 -3.90
C SER A 45 6.80 8.42 -3.59
N ARG A 46 5.72 9.09 -3.15
CA ARG A 46 4.41 8.47 -2.89
C ARG A 46 3.86 7.74 -4.11
N LYS A 47 4.05 8.29 -5.31
CA LYS A 47 3.64 7.65 -6.57
C LYS A 47 4.30 6.28 -6.78
N ALA A 48 5.59 6.15 -6.48
CA ALA A 48 6.31 4.89 -6.61
C ALA A 48 5.86 3.86 -5.55
N ALA A 49 5.66 4.32 -4.31
CA ALA A 49 5.12 3.50 -3.23
C ALA A 49 3.71 2.97 -3.54
N MET A 50 2.83 3.83 -4.06
CA MET A 50 1.48 3.44 -4.49
C MET A 50 1.53 2.45 -5.65
N ASN A 51 2.42 2.65 -6.63
CA ASN A 51 2.55 1.73 -7.75
C ASN A 51 2.98 0.33 -7.27
N ALA A 52 3.89 0.25 -6.31
CA ALA A 52 4.30 -1.02 -5.71
C ALA A 52 3.17 -1.70 -4.92
N ILE A 53 2.37 -0.94 -4.17
CA ILE A 53 1.18 -1.47 -3.47
C ILE A 53 0.15 -1.96 -4.47
N SER A 54 -0.15 -1.18 -5.50
CA SER A 54 -1.08 -1.57 -6.57
C SER A 54 -0.60 -2.81 -7.29
N ALA A 55 0.70 -2.92 -7.60
CA ALA A 55 1.32 -4.09 -8.23
C ALA A 55 1.06 -5.40 -7.45
N LEU A 56 0.96 -5.34 -6.12
CA LEU A 56 0.65 -6.50 -5.28
C LEU A 56 -0.82 -6.90 -5.31
N SER A 57 -1.72 -5.94 -5.57
CA SER A 57 -3.14 -6.24 -5.78
C SER A 57 -3.37 -6.95 -7.10
N ILE A 58 -2.63 -6.57 -8.16
CA ILE A 58 -2.69 -7.22 -9.47
C ILE A 58 -1.92 -8.56 -9.48
N GLY A 59 -0.88 -8.69 -8.65
CA GLY A 59 -0.14 -9.95 -8.45
C GLY A 59 -0.85 -10.97 -7.54
N GLY A 60 -1.98 -10.60 -6.93
CA GLY A 60 -2.80 -11.48 -6.09
C GLY A 60 -3.72 -12.42 -6.87
N GLU A 61 -3.76 -12.32 -8.20
CA GLU A 61 -4.54 -13.18 -9.10
C GLU A 61 -3.63 -14.00 -10.05
N ALA A 62 -2.44 -14.40 -9.62
CA ALA A 62 -1.77 -15.57 -10.22
C ALA A 62 -2.43 -16.89 -9.75
N GLY A 63 -3.77 -16.92 -9.72
CA GLY A 63 -4.60 -18.05 -9.31
C GLY A 63 -5.84 -18.23 -10.20
N GLY A 64 -5.92 -17.51 -11.32
CA GLY A 64 -6.80 -17.90 -12.41
C GLY A 64 -6.20 -19.12 -13.09
N VAL A 65 -6.60 -20.31 -12.65
CA VAL A 65 -6.51 -21.51 -13.48
C VAL A 65 -7.16 -21.18 -14.84
N PRO A 66 -6.44 -21.23 -15.98
CA PRO A 66 -7.11 -21.24 -17.26
C PRO A 66 -7.81 -22.59 -17.37
N THR A 67 -9.10 -22.65 -17.04
CA THR A 67 -9.95 -23.76 -17.44
C THR A 67 -10.58 -23.41 -18.78
N THR A 68 -10.02 -23.95 -19.85
CA THR A 68 -10.78 -24.33 -21.04
C THR A 68 -10.10 -25.54 -21.66
#